data_AF-A0A3T0SYP3-F1
#
_entry.id   AF-A0A3T0SYP3-F1
#
_cell.length_a   1.000
_cell.length_b   1.000
_cell.length_c   1.000
_cell.angle_alpha   90.00
_cell.angle_beta   90.00
_cell.angle_gamma   90.00
#
_symmetry.space_group_name_H-M   'P 1'
#
loop_
_entity.id
_entity.type
_entity.pdbx_description
1 polymer ?
#
loop_
_entity_poly.entity_id
_entity_poly.type
_entity_poly.pdbx_seq_one_letter_code
_entity_poly.pdbx_strand_id
1 'polypeptide(L)'
;MEEQGTWKISKKEKGSKQVHYSDRYDPVLRAALQTLADRETQRTGTKISVSTVIANLTTRNGSFAIEKRKEIRQILRTLKKENTHG
;
A
#
# COMPACT_ATOMS: atom_id res chain seq x y z
N MET A 1 -55.33 -20.69 -4.62
CA MET A 1 -54.40 -19.84 -5.39
C MET A 1 -53.51 -19.19 -4.35
N GLU A 2 -52.34 -19.75 -4.11
CA GLU A 2 -51.39 -19.23 -3.13
C GLU A 2 -50.01 -19.16 -3.78
N GLU A 3 -49.29 -18.14 -3.37
CA GLU A 3 -48.31 -17.39 -4.16
C GLU A 3 -46.99 -18.13 -4.39
N GLN A 4 -46.42 -17.85 -5.56
CA GLN A 4 -45.15 -18.39 -6.04
C GLN A 4 -44.02 -18.02 -5.08
N GLY A 5 -43.37 -19.05 -4.51
CA GLY A 5 -42.14 -18.92 -3.76
C GLY A 5 -41.04 -18.29 -4.62
N THR A 6 -40.84 -16.99 -4.45
CA THR A 6 -39.71 -16.29 -5.05
C THR A 6 -38.47 -16.63 -4.24
N TRP A 7 -37.69 -17.60 -4.74
CA TRP A 7 -36.34 -17.84 -4.26
C TRP A 7 -35.52 -16.58 -4.50
N LYS A 8 -35.31 -15.78 -3.45
CA LYS A 8 -34.37 -14.66 -3.49
C LYS A 8 -32.98 -15.24 -3.71
N ILE A 9 -32.53 -15.23 -4.96
CA ILE A 9 -31.13 -15.45 -5.30
C ILE A 9 -30.37 -14.35 -4.57
N SER A 10 -29.75 -14.70 -3.44
CA SER A 10 -28.76 -13.85 -2.79
C SER A 10 -27.72 -13.56 -3.86
N LYS A 11 -27.67 -12.30 -4.33
CA LYS A 11 -26.61 -11.83 -5.22
C LYS A 11 -25.32 -12.10 -4.48
N LYS A 12 -24.62 -13.19 -4.81
CA LYS A 12 -23.23 -13.37 -4.41
C LYS A 12 -22.54 -12.08 -4.80
N GLU A 13 -22.06 -11.31 -3.83
CA GLU A 13 -21.24 -10.14 -4.07
C GLU A 13 -20.06 -10.61 -4.92
N LYS A 14 -20.19 -10.46 -6.24
CA LYS A 14 -19.12 -10.66 -7.22
C LYS A 14 -18.18 -9.45 -7.16
N GLY A 15 -17.77 -9.09 -5.95
CA GLY A 15 -16.63 -8.23 -5.72
C GLY A 15 -15.45 -9.16 -5.49
N SER A 16 -14.73 -9.54 -6.56
CA SER A 16 -13.36 -9.96 -6.36
C SER A 16 -12.68 -8.76 -5.67
N LYS A 17 -12.47 -8.81 -4.35
CA LYS A 17 -11.69 -7.78 -3.67
C LYS A 17 -10.36 -7.75 -4.41
N GLN A 18 -10.16 -6.72 -5.22
CA GLN A 18 -8.97 -6.58 -6.02
C GLN A 18 -7.87 -6.27 -5.01
N VAL A 19 -7.15 -7.31 -4.59
CA VAL A 19 -6.06 -7.17 -3.62
C VAL A 19 -5.02 -6.31 -4.30
N HIS A 20 -4.89 -5.07 -3.84
CA HIS A 20 -3.88 -4.17 -4.38
C HIS A 20 -2.51 -4.75 -4.00
N TYR A 21 -1.53 -4.65 -4.90
CA TYR A 21 -0.20 -5.20 -4.68
C TYR A 21 0.44 -4.68 -3.37
N SER A 22 0.09 -3.45 -2.97
CA SER A 22 0.47 -2.83 -1.69
C SER A 22 -0.12 -3.50 -0.44
N ASP A 23 -1.22 -4.23 -0.56
CA ASP A 23 -1.93 -4.89 0.55
C ASP A 23 -1.22 -6.18 0.99
N ARG A 24 -0.27 -6.68 0.19
CA ARG A 24 0.53 -7.87 0.50
C ARG A 24 1.68 -7.58 1.47
N TYR A 25 1.97 -6.31 1.73
CA TYR A 25 3.06 -5.89 2.60
C TYR A 25 2.57 -5.71 4.03
N ASP A 26 3.47 -5.95 4.99
CA ASP A 26 3.25 -5.68 6.41
C ASP A 26 2.68 -4.25 6.62
N PRO A 27 1.69 -4.04 7.50
CA PRO A 27 1.07 -2.73 7.69
C PRO A 27 2.06 -1.60 8.01
N VAL A 28 3.12 -1.89 8.77
CA VAL A 28 4.16 -0.92 9.11
C VAL A 28 5.03 -0.60 7.90
N LEU A 29 5.34 -1.62 7.09
CA LEU A 29 6.04 -1.42 5.82
C LEU A 29 5.21 -0.62 4.82
N ARG A 30 3.90 -0.87 4.75
CA ARG A 30 2.98 -0.09 3.92
C ARG A 30 2.95 1.38 4.36
N ALA A 31 2.85 1.64 5.67
CA ALA A 31 2.90 2.99 6.21
C ALA A 31 4.22 3.69 5.84
N ALA A 32 5.37 2.99 5.97
CA ALA A 32 6.65 3.54 5.58
C ALA A 32 6.75 3.88 4.07
N LEU A 33 6.21 3.01 3.21
CA LEU A 33 6.14 3.25 1.77
C LEU A 33 5.21 4.42 1.42
N GLN A 34 4.09 4.58 2.14
CA GLN A 34 3.18 5.70 1.98
C GLN A 34 3.87 7.01 2.37
N THR A 35 4.53 7.05 3.53
CA THR A 35 5.29 8.24 3.95
C THR A 35 6.37 8.61 2.94
N LEU A 36 7.06 7.63 2.35
CA LEU A 36 8.03 7.91 1.30
C LEU A 36 7.36 8.49 0.05
N ALA A 37 6.23 7.93 -0.37
CA ALA A 37 5.46 8.40 -1.52
C ALA A 37 4.97 9.85 -1.33
N ASP A 38 4.51 10.19 -0.13
CA ASP A 38 4.06 11.54 0.22
C ASP A 38 5.23 12.54 0.18
N ARG A 39 6.40 12.17 0.73
CA ARG A 39 7.62 12.99 0.66
C ARG A 39 8.08 13.22 -0.77
N GLU A 40 8.07 12.19 -1.60
CA GLU A 40 8.43 12.33 -3.02
C GLU A 40 7.41 13.17 -3.78
N THR A 41 6.12 13.08 -3.43
CA THR A 41 5.07 13.93 -3.99
C THR A 41 5.31 15.40 -3.66
N GLN A 42 5.65 15.71 -2.40
CA GLN A 42 6.00 17.06 -1.98
C GLN A 42 7.26 17.58 -2.67
N ARG A 43 8.29 16.73 -2.83
CA ARG A 43 9.56 17.10 -3.46
C ARG A 43 9.44 17.39 -4.96
N THR A 44 8.62 16.60 -5.65
CA THR A 44 8.50 16.66 -7.12
C THR A 44 7.29 17.45 -7.60
N GLY A 45 6.36 17.80 -6.71
CA GLY A 45 5.07 18.40 -7.05
C GLY A 45 4.13 17.47 -7.82
N THR A 46 4.52 16.21 -8.03
CA THR A 46 3.77 15.22 -8.81
C THR A 46 3.26 14.12 -7.88
N LYS A 47 1.99 13.73 -8.03
CA LYS A 47 1.42 12.65 -7.21
C LYS A 47 2.14 11.33 -7.47
N ILE A 48 2.92 10.88 -6.50
CA ILE A 48 3.64 9.60 -6.53
C ILE A 48 2.88 8.60 -5.68
N SER A 49 2.52 7.47 -6.29
CA SER A 49 1.80 6.39 -5.59
C SER A 49 2.76 5.41 -4.93
N VAL A 50 2.29 4.67 -3.92
CA VAL A 50 3.03 3.56 -3.31
C VAL A 50 3.47 2.53 -4.35
N SER A 51 2.61 2.22 -5.33
CA SER A 51 2.95 1.31 -6.43
C SER A 51 4.11 1.82 -7.28
N THR A 52 4.16 3.13 -7.54
CA THR A 52 5.27 3.78 -8.24
C THR A 52 6.56 3.71 -7.45
N VAL A 53 6.50 3.96 -6.14
CA VAL A 53 7.65 3.80 -5.24
C VAL A 53 8.16 2.37 -5.26
N ILE A 54 7.28 1.37 -5.14
CA ILE A 54 7.66 -0.04 -5.21
C ILE A 54 8.30 -0.37 -6.56
N ALA A 55 7.72 0.08 -7.67
CA ALA A 55 8.29 -0.11 -9.00
C ALA A 55 9.72 0.43 -9.09
N ASN A 56 9.93 1.67 -8.64
CA ASN A 56 11.24 2.33 -8.61
C ASN A 56 12.26 1.63 -7.68
N LEU A 57 11.79 1.00 -6.59
CA LEU A 57 12.63 0.21 -5.69
C LEU A 57 12.98 -1.16 -6.27
N THR A 58 12.09 -1.74 -7.09
CA THR A 58 12.29 -3.02 -7.75
C THR A 58 13.20 -2.93 -8.96
N THR A 59 13.26 -1.77 -9.63
CA THR A 59 14.25 -1.52 -10.67
C THR A 59 15.65 -1.50 -10.08
N ARG A 60 16.43 -2.54 -10.40
CA ARG A 60 17.78 -2.81 -9.89
C ARG A 60 18.76 -1.78 -10.49
N ASN A 61 19.59 -1.18 -9.65
CA ASN A 61 20.82 -0.42 -9.98
C ASN A 61 20.75 1.11 -10.19
N GLY A 62 19.83 1.82 -9.55
CA GLY A 62 19.95 3.28 -9.38
C GLY A 62 20.55 3.64 -8.03
N SER A 63 21.51 4.58 -7.97
CA SER A 63 21.91 5.28 -6.73
C SER A 63 20.68 5.79 -5.96
N PHE A 64 19.68 6.26 -6.71
CA PHE A 64 18.35 6.61 -6.25
C PHE A 64 17.66 5.49 -5.45
N ALA A 65 17.64 4.24 -5.94
CA ALA A 65 17.00 3.13 -5.23
C ALA A 65 17.73 2.79 -3.92
N ILE A 66 19.06 2.99 -3.86
CA ILE A 66 19.84 2.77 -2.64
C ILE A 66 19.48 3.82 -1.58
N GLU A 67 19.39 5.09 -1.96
CA GLU A 67 19.00 6.19 -1.07
C GLU A 67 17.57 5.99 -0.56
N LYS A 68 16.62 5.68 -1.44
CA LYS A 68 15.22 5.47 -1.04
C LYS A 68 15.04 4.25 -0.14
N ARG A 69 15.84 3.19 -0.30
CA ARG A 69 15.90 2.07 0.66
C ARG A 69 16.48 2.46 2.02
N LYS A 70 17.41 3.43 2.09
CA LYS A 70 17.90 3.97 3.38
C LYS A 70 16.79 4.77 4.06
N GLU A 71 16.10 5.63 3.33
CA GLU A 71 14.97 6.42 3.86
C GLU A 71 13.85 5.53 4.39
N ILE A 72 13.43 4.50 3.65
CA ILE A 72 12.42 3.54 4.11
C ILE A 72 12.85 2.85 5.40
N ARG A 73 14.10 2.43 5.51
CA ARG A 73 14.62 1.80 6.73
C ARG A 73 14.59 2.75 7.92
N GLN A 74 14.85 4.04 7.71
CA GLN A 74 14.76 5.04 8.77
C GLN A 74 13.31 5.25 9.22
N ILE A 75 12.38 5.41 8.27
CA ILE A 75 10.95 5.56 8.56
C ILE A 75 10.42 4.33 9.31
N LEU A 76 10.76 3.12 8.85
CA LEU A 76 10.41 1.86 9.52
C LEU A 76 10.90 1.80 10.97
N ARG A 77 12.13 2.25 11.24
CA ARG A 77 12.68 2.27 12.61
C ARG A 77 11.89 3.24 13.50
N THR A 78 11.51 4.40 12.98
CA THR A 78 10.69 5.37 13.72
C THR A 78 9.31 4.80 14.02
N LEU A 79 8.60 4.30 12.99
CA LEU A 79 7.26 3.73 13.15
C LEU A 79 7.25 2.53 14.10
N LYS A 80 8.29 1.67 14.05
CA LYS A 80 8.42 0.56 15.00
C LYS A 80 8.61 1.02 16.43
N LYS A 81 9.42 2.06 16.66
CA LYS A 81 9.60 2.65 18.00
C LYS A 81 8.29 3.22 18.52
N GLU A 82 7.58 3.99 17.70
CA GLU A 82 6.29 4.58 18.05
C GLU A 82 5.25 3.51 18.40
N ASN A 83 5.20 2.40 17.64
CA ASN A 83 4.29 1.29 17.93
C ASN A 83 4.69 0.44 19.16
N THR A 84 5.96 0.42 19.57
CA THR A 84 6.40 -0.34 20.77
C THR A 84 6.25 0.43 22.09
N HIS A 85 5.99 1.74 22.03
CA HIS A 85 5.80 2.58 23.20
C HIS A 85 4.32 2.99 23.41
N GLY A 86 3.40 2.41 22.63
CA GLY A 86 1.94 2.59 22.75
C GLY A 86 1.26 1.46 23.49
#